data_AF-A0A7I7XT40-F1
#
_entry.id   AF-A0A7I7XT40-F1
#
_cell.length_a   1.000
_cell.length_b   1.000
_cell.length_c   1.000
_cell.angle_alpha   90.00
_cell.angle_beta   90.00
_cell.angle_gamma   90.00
#
_symmetry.space_group_name_H-M   'P 1'
#
loop_
_entity.id
_entity.type
_entity.pdbx_description
1 polymer ?
#
loop_
_entity_poly.entity_id
_entity_poly.type
_entity_poly.pdbx_seq_one_letter_code
_entity_poly.pdbx_strand_id
1 'polypeptide(L)'
;MGRIQPLTWFYTLEMRVQAKLLAHPHGYLSEAIAASIPRRADLVRDDNIRQKSRRWQLRSAEAIRLEEERLRLDSWWTSLCELTRRALLEHRGAQVPARYRDAVAELDPRGAPPSGDTDAPFALTGITAAYVEMVAIGADTR
;
A
#
# COMPACT_ATOMS: atom_id res chain seq x y z
N MET A 1 -8.25 24.81 -5.13
CA MET A 1 -7.90 23.41 -5.39
C MET A 1 -6.45 23.19 -5.02
N GLY A 2 -6.19 22.59 -3.85
CA GLY A 2 -4.82 22.34 -3.39
C GLY A 2 -4.18 21.25 -4.24
N ARG A 3 -2.96 21.49 -4.72
CA ARG A 3 -2.15 20.46 -5.41
C ARG A 3 -2.15 19.21 -4.55
N ILE A 4 -2.71 18.11 -5.07
CA ILE A 4 -2.66 16.80 -4.42
C ILE A 4 -1.17 16.46 -4.32
N GLN A 5 -0.61 16.54 -3.11
CA GLN A 5 0.78 16.12 -2.92
C GLN A 5 0.82 14.61 -3.12
N PRO A 6 1.62 14.09 -4.05
CA PRO A 6 1.74 12.67 -4.26
C PRO A 6 2.30 12.00 -3.00
N LEU A 7 1.87 10.75 -2.73
CA LEU A 7 2.32 9.85 -1.64
C LEU A 7 3.81 9.44 -1.77
N THR A 8 4.66 10.33 -2.25
CA THR A 8 6.10 10.14 -2.45
C THR A 8 6.81 9.67 -1.19
N TRP A 9 6.42 10.17 -0.01
CA TRP A 9 6.96 9.73 1.28
C TRP A 9 6.61 8.27 1.60
N PHE A 10 5.47 7.78 1.14
CA PHE A 10 5.05 6.41 1.41
C PHE A 10 5.95 5.41 0.68
N TYR A 11 6.33 5.74 -0.55
CA TYR A 11 7.22 4.91 -1.37
C TYR A 11 8.68 4.87 -0.88
N THR A 12 9.08 5.72 0.08
CA THR A 12 10.41 5.63 0.70
C THR A 12 10.48 4.59 1.82
N LEU A 13 9.33 4.04 2.23
CA LEU A 13 9.26 3.04 3.30
C LEU A 13 9.51 1.64 2.76
N GLU A 14 9.92 0.72 3.64
CA GLU A 14 9.97 -0.70 3.30
C GLU A 14 8.57 -1.22 2.91
N MET A 15 8.52 -2.16 1.96
CA MET A 15 7.25 -2.70 1.42
C MET A 15 6.31 -3.23 2.52
N ARG A 16 6.86 -3.88 3.55
CA ARG A 16 6.06 -4.38 4.67
C ARG A 16 5.48 -3.26 5.54
N VAL A 17 6.20 -2.15 5.68
CA VAL A 17 5.69 -0.97 6.39
C VAL A 17 4.61 -0.30 5.56
N GLN A 18 4.84 -0.17 4.24
CA GLN A 18 3.83 0.31 3.29
C GLN A 18 2.53 -0.50 3.40
N ALA A 19 2.62 -1.82 3.34
CA ALA A 19 1.49 -2.74 3.47
C ALA A 19 0.75 -2.57 4.81
N LYS A 20 1.47 -2.45 5.93
CA LYS A 20 0.86 -2.25 7.26
C LYS A 20 0.13 -0.91 7.38
N LEU A 21 0.71 0.16 6.84
CA LEU A 21 0.10 1.48 6.81
C LEU A 21 -1.15 1.51 5.91
N LEU A 22 -1.11 0.82 4.77
CA LEU A 22 -2.28 0.63 3.93
C LEU A 22 -3.36 -0.16 4.67
N ALA A 23 -3.02 -1.23 5.40
CA ALA A 23 -4.02 -1.99 6.15
C ALA A 23 -4.71 -1.16 7.24
N HIS A 24 -3.95 -0.27 7.91
CA HIS A 24 -4.45 0.52 9.04
C HIS A 24 -4.02 1.99 8.94
N PRO A 25 -4.62 2.79 8.04
CA PRO A 25 -4.20 4.18 7.81
C PRO A 25 -4.34 5.08 9.05
N HIS A 26 -5.36 4.80 9.88
CA HIS A 26 -5.63 5.50 11.15
C HIS A 26 -5.05 4.77 12.37
N GLY A 27 -4.25 3.72 12.13
CA GLY A 27 -3.65 2.91 13.17
C GLY A 27 -2.52 3.60 13.92
N TYR A 28 -2.18 3.06 15.08
CA TYR A 28 -1.00 3.49 15.82
C TYR A 28 0.29 3.04 15.12
N LEU A 29 1.29 3.92 15.12
CA LEU A 29 2.61 3.68 14.56
C LEU A 29 3.61 3.35 15.67
N SER A 30 4.64 2.58 15.32
CA SER A 30 5.83 2.50 16.17
C SER A 30 6.62 3.82 16.07
N GLU A 31 7.39 4.11 17.12
CA GLU A 31 8.26 5.29 17.15
C GLU A 31 9.28 5.29 16.00
N ALA A 32 9.84 4.12 15.67
CA ALA A 32 10.77 3.97 14.54
C ALA A 32 10.12 4.37 13.20
N ILE A 33 8.88 3.95 12.95
CA ILE A 33 8.15 4.34 11.73
C ILE A 33 7.88 5.85 11.77
N ALA A 34 7.36 6.40 12.87
CA ALA A 34 7.08 7.83 12.99
C ALA A 34 8.33 8.70 12.76
N ALA A 35 9.49 8.27 13.27
CA ALA A 35 10.78 8.93 13.05
C ALA A 35 11.23 8.90 11.58
N SER A 36 10.88 7.85 10.83
CA SER A 36 11.22 7.73 9.40
C SER A 36 10.38 8.61 8.47
N ILE A 37 9.23 9.13 8.93
CA ILE A 37 8.31 9.98 8.16
C ILE A 37 8.07 11.32 8.87
N PRO A 38 9.13 12.14 9.03
CA PRO A 38 9.02 13.39 9.78
C PRO A 38 7.94 14.29 9.18
N ARG A 39 7.16 14.94 10.05
CA ARG A 39 6.04 15.84 9.69
C ARG A 39 4.82 15.15 9.05
N ARG A 40 4.80 13.82 8.95
CA ARG A 40 3.65 13.03 8.46
C ARG A 40 2.93 12.27 9.57
N ALA A 41 3.54 12.17 10.75
CA ALA A 41 2.94 11.60 11.95
C ALA A 41 2.90 12.63 13.08
N ASP A 42 1.86 12.57 13.89
CA ASP A 42 1.70 13.35 15.11
C ASP A 42 1.59 12.41 16.32
N LEU A 43 2.05 12.91 17.47
CA LEU A 43 1.94 12.22 18.74
C LEU A 43 0.58 12.56 19.36
N VAL A 44 -0.39 11.66 19.25
CA VAL A 44 -1.77 11.86 19.69
C VAL A 44 -1.95 11.29 21.10
N ARG A 45 -2.85 11.89 21.89
CA ARG A 45 -3.22 11.37 23.19
C ARG A 45 -4.09 10.13 23.00
N ASP A 46 -3.74 9.05 23.68
CA ASP A 46 -4.61 7.87 23.78
C ASP A 46 -5.75 8.21 24.74
N ASP A 47 -6.99 8.17 24.27
CA ASP A 47 -8.18 8.45 25.08
C ASP A 47 -8.52 7.32 26.06
N ASN A 48 -7.67 6.30 26.15
CA ASN A 48 -7.79 5.27 27.17
C ASN A 48 -7.62 5.87 28.58
N ILE A 49 -8.75 6.01 29.27
CA ILE A 49 -8.94 6.68 30.57
C ILE A 49 -7.97 6.17 31.65
N ARG A 50 -7.45 4.94 31.51
CA ARG A 50 -6.56 4.28 32.47
C ARG A 50 -5.07 4.57 32.28
N GLN A 51 -4.64 4.99 31.09
CA GLN A 51 -3.24 5.29 30.79
C GLN A 51 -3.17 6.52 29.88
N LYS A 52 -2.64 7.63 30.43
CA LYS A 52 -2.26 8.81 29.64
C LYS A 52 -1.00 8.52 28.81
N SER A 53 -1.04 7.49 27.97
CA SER A 53 0.00 7.22 26.99
C SER A 53 -0.22 8.10 25.76
N ARG A 54 0.87 8.58 25.17
CA ARG A 54 0.81 9.19 23.85
C ARG A 54 1.25 8.17 22.82
N ARG A 55 0.57 8.11 21.68
CA ARG A 55 0.87 7.16 20.60
C ARG A 55 1.02 7.91 19.29
N TRP A 56 1.95 7.46 18.47
CA TRP A 56 2.15 8.03 17.15
C TRP A 56 1.01 7.57 16.22
N GLN A 57 0.48 8.50 15.44
CA GLN A 57 -0.47 8.23 14.36
C GLN A 57 -0.07 9.05 13.15
N LEU A 58 -0.45 8.60 11.95
CA LEU A 58 -0.40 9.46 10.77
C LEU A 58 -1.26 10.69 11.00
N ARG A 59 -0.83 11.82 10.44
CA ARG A 59 -1.68 13.01 10.37
C ARG A 59 -2.97 12.66 9.64
N SER A 60 -4.09 13.21 10.09
CA SER A 60 -5.41 12.89 9.54
C SER A 60 -5.47 13.04 8.01
N ALA A 61 -4.83 14.09 7.46
CA ALA A 61 -4.77 14.29 6.01
C ALA A 61 -4.00 13.19 5.25
N GLU A 62 -2.95 12.61 5.85
CA GLU A 62 -2.20 11.51 5.25
C GLU A 62 -2.95 10.18 5.41
N ALA A 63 -3.57 9.95 6.58
CA ALA A 63 -4.38 8.78 6.85
C ALA A 63 -5.60 8.67 5.92
N ILE A 64 -6.34 9.78 5.76
CA ILE A 64 -7.51 9.85 4.84
C ILE A 64 -7.08 9.53 3.40
N ARG A 65 -5.96 10.07 2.93
CA ARG A 65 -5.47 9.78 1.57
C ARG A 65 -5.08 8.33 1.38
N LEU A 66 -4.38 7.73 2.34
CA LEU A 66 -4.05 6.31 2.27
C LEU A 66 -5.31 5.44 2.31
N GLU A 67 -6.34 5.86 3.06
CA GLU A 67 -7.63 5.18 3.07
C GLU A 67 -8.37 5.30 1.72
N GLU A 68 -8.40 6.48 1.09
CA GLU A 68 -8.97 6.67 -0.24
C GLU A 68 -8.27 5.78 -1.28
N GLU A 69 -6.94 5.73 -1.26
CA GLU A 69 -6.18 4.84 -2.16
C GLU A 69 -6.44 3.37 -1.85
N ARG A 70 -6.49 2.97 -0.57
CA ARG A 70 -6.84 1.61 -0.16
C ARG A 70 -8.23 1.22 -0.70
N LEU A 71 -9.22 2.09 -0.58
CA LEU A 71 -10.58 1.82 -1.08
C LEU A 71 -10.62 1.69 -2.61
N ARG A 72 -9.85 2.52 -3.33
CA ARG A 72 -9.68 2.37 -4.78
C ARG A 72 -9.09 1.01 -5.14
N LEU A 73 -8.08 0.58 -4.38
CA LEU A 73 -7.40 -0.70 -4.58
C LEU A 73 -8.29 -1.90 -4.16
N ASP A 74 -9.10 -1.77 -3.11
CA ASP A 74 -10.10 -2.77 -2.72
C ASP A 74 -11.12 -3.00 -3.85
N SER A 75 -11.59 -1.91 -4.47
CA SER A 75 -12.52 -1.97 -5.60
C SER A 75 -11.90 -2.67 -6.81
N TRP A 76 -10.68 -2.27 -7.18
CA TRP A 76 -9.92 -2.94 -8.23
C TRP A 76 -9.70 -4.43 -7.92
N TRP A 77 -9.23 -4.76 -6.73
CA TRP A 77 -8.97 -6.14 -6.31
C TRP A 77 -10.21 -7.01 -6.42
N THR A 78 -11.37 -6.45 -6.07
CA THR A 78 -12.66 -7.15 -6.14
C THR A 78 -13.14 -7.36 -7.58
N SER A 79 -12.76 -6.48 -8.52
CA SER A 79 -13.06 -6.67 -9.95
C SER A 79 -12.23 -7.77 -10.62
N LEU A 80 -11.12 -8.20 -9.99
CA LEU A 80 -10.27 -9.25 -10.55
C LEU A 80 -10.89 -10.64 -10.38
N CYS A 81 -10.79 -11.45 -11.42
CA CYS A 81 -11.13 -12.88 -11.30
C CYS A 81 -10.17 -13.59 -10.32
N GLU A 82 -10.62 -14.71 -9.77
CA GLU A 82 -9.87 -15.46 -8.76
C GLU A 82 -8.48 -15.90 -9.25
N LEU A 83 -8.38 -16.35 -10.50
CA LEU A 83 -7.12 -16.77 -11.11
C LEU A 83 -6.08 -15.64 -11.14
N THR A 84 -6.49 -14.42 -11.47
CA THR A 84 -5.61 -13.24 -11.46
C THR A 84 -5.18 -12.92 -10.03
N ARG A 85 -6.11 -12.90 -9.07
CA ARG A 85 -5.78 -12.65 -7.66
C ARG A 85 -4.77 -13.66 -7.11
N ARG A 86 -4.96 -14.94 -7.41
CA ARG A 86 -4.02 -16.01 -7.01
C ARG A 86 -2.64 -15.81 -7.62
N ALA A 87 -2.56 -15.49 -8.91
CA ALA A 87 -1.28 -15.23 -9.56
C ALA A 87 -0.56 -14.02 -8.93
N LEU A 88 -1.26 -12.92 -8.68
CA LEU A 88 -0.66 -11.75 -8.03
C LEU A 88 -0.15 -12.08 -6.61
N LEU A 89 -0.90 -12.88 -5.84
CA LEU A 89 -0.50 -13.34 -4.51
C LEU A 89 0.60 -14.40 -4.51
N GLU A 90 0.73 -15.21 -5.56
CA GLU A 90 1.78 -16.23 -5.68
C GLU A 90 3.12 -15.55 -6.00
N HIS A 91 3.08 -14.53 -6.87
CA HIS A 91 4.27 -13.84 -7.32
C HIS A 91 4.70 -12.68 -6.39
N ARG A 92 3.90 -12.26 -5.40
CA ARG A 92 4.22 -11.27 -4.31
C ARG A 92 5.33 -10.25 -4.64
N GLY A 93 5.15 -9.40 -5.66
CA GLY A 93 6.14 -8.36 -6.01
C GLY A 93 7.40 -8.85 -6.75
N ALA A 94 7.52 -10.14 -7.02
CA ALA A 94 8.41 -10.73 -8.01
C ALA A 94 7.78 -10.65 -9.42
N GLN A 95 8.31 -11.44 -10.36
CA GLN A 95 7.86 -11.43 -11.75
C GLN A 95 6.49 -12.10 -11.91
N VAL A 96 5.46 -11.28 -12.15
CA VAL A 96 4.12 -11.69 -12.54
C VAL A 96 4.11 -12.05 -14.03
N PRO A 97 3.45 -13.16 -14.43
CA PRO A 97 3.30 -13.52 -15.83
C PRO A 97 2.62 -12.43 -16.67
N ALA A 98 3.13 -12.20 -17.87
CA ALA A 98 2.67 -11.15 -18.79
C ALA A 98 1.16 -11.13 -19.05
N ARG A 99 0.52 -12.31 -19.09
CA ARG A 99 -0.93 -12.46 -19.30
C ARG A 99 -1.81 -11.73 -18.27
N TYR A 100 -1.25 -11.33 -17.12
CA TYR A 100 -1.97 -10.58 -16.08
C TYR A 100 -1.65 -9.08 -16.10
N ARG A 101 -0.86 -8.60 -17.07
CA ARG A 101 -0.42 -7.20 -17.14
C ARG A 101 -1.58 -6.24 -17.35
N ASP A 102 -2.52 -6.57 -18.22
CA ASP A 102 -3.70 -5.73 -18.48
C ASP A 102 -4.54 -5.51 -17.22
N ALA A 103 -4.57 -6.50 -16.33
CA ALA A 103 -5.29 -6.42 -15.07
C ALA A 103 -4.69 -5.40 -14.07
N VAL A 104 -3.43 -5.00 -14.25
CA VAL A 104 -2.74 -4.03 -13.37
C VAL A 104 -2.36 -2.73 -14.08
N ALA A 105 -2.52 -2.65 -15.40
CA ALA A 105 -2.03 -1.55 -16.23
C ALA A 105 -2.60 -0.17 -15.85
N GLU A 106 -3.86 -0.12 -15.41
CA GLU A 106 -4.51 1.14 -14.98
C GLU A 106 -3.96 1.69 -13.65
N LEU A 107 -3.37 0.83 -12.82
CA LEU A 107 -2.85 1.19 -11.50
C LEU A 107 -1.32 1.32 -11.48
N ASP A 108 -0.64 0.53 -12.32
CA ASP A 108 0.80 0.54 -12.46
C ASP A 108 1.21 0.77 -13.92
N PRO A 109 1.07 2.01 -14.43
CA PRO A 109 1.51 2.35 -15.78
C PRO A 109 3.04 2.27 -15.96
N ARG A 110 3.81 2.08 -14.86
CA ARG A 110 5.27 1.96 -14.88
C ARG A 110 5.77 0.51 -14.83
N GLY A 111 4.89 -0.46 -14.58
CA GLY A 111 5.21 -1.88 -14.61
C GLY A 111 5.54 -2.44 -16.01
N ALA A 112 5.29 -1.67 -17.07
CA ALA A 112 5.71 -2.04 -18.42
C ALA A 112 7.24 -1.87 -18.58
N PRO A 113 8.00 -2.93 -18.95
CA PRO A 113 9.41 -2.78 -19.26
C PRO A 113 9.58 -1.80 -20.44
N PRO A 114 10.66 -0.99 -20.42
CA PRO A 114 10.93 -0.02 -21.48
C PRO A 114 11.18 -0.66 -22.86
N SER A 115 11.28 -1.99 -22.95
CA SER A 115 11.58 -2.75 -24.16
C SER A 115 10.38 -2.95 -25.09
N GLY A 116 9.16 -2.54 -24.74
CA GLY A 116 7.98 -2.76 -25.57
C GLY A 116 7.54 -4.23 -25.70
N ASP A 117 8.21 -5.13 -24.98
CA ASP A 117 7.86 -6.54 -24.93
C ASP A 117 6.71 -6.75 -23.93
N THR A 118 5.51 -6.87 -24.48
CA THR A 118 4.28 -7.12 -23.72
C THR A 118 4.19 -8.54 -23.18
N ASP A 119 4.99 -9.48 -23.70
CA ASP A 119 4.97 -10.90 -23.35
C ASP A 119 5.98 -11.26 -22.26
N ALA A 120 6.87 -10.32 -21.88
CA ALA A 120 7.80 -10.49 -20.77
C ALA A 120 7.09 -10.46 -19.40
N PRO A 121 7.47 -11.31 -18.44
CA PRO A 121 7.07 -11.15 -17.05
C PRO A 121 7.44 -9.77 -16.50
N PHE A 122 6.64 -9.24 -15.58
CA PHE A 122 6.81 -7.89 -15.05
C PHE A 122 6.80 -7.88 -13.52
N ALA A 123 7.45 -6.91 -12.90
CA ALA A 123 7.38 -6.71 -11.45
C ALA A 123 6.26 -5.72 -11.12
N LEU A 124 5.46 -6.02 -10.09
CA LEU A 124 4.55 -5.03 -9.51
C LEU A 124 5.38 -3.95 -8.80
N THR A 125 5.00 -2.69 -8.97
CA THR A 125 5.67 -1.57 -8.32
C THR A 125 4.68 -0.68 -7.58
N GLY A 126 5.23 0.25 -6.81
CA GLY A 126 4.46 1.30 -6.13
C GLY A 126 3.37 0.75 -5.22
N ILE A 127 2.20 1.40 -5.26
CA ILE A 127 1.12 1.14 -4.32
C ILE A 127 0.42 -0.20 -4.58
N THR A 128 0.42 -0.68 -5.83
CA THR A 128 -0.14 -1.98 -6.21
C THR A 128 0.65 -3.12 -5.55
N ALA A 129 1.98 -3.05 -5.56
CA ALA A 129 2.83 -4.02 -4.88
C ALA A 129 2.60 -4.02 -3.36
N ALA A 130 2.52 -2.83 -2.76
CA ALA A 130 2.25 -2.69 -1.32
C ALA A 130 0.87 -3.24 -0.93
N TYR A 131 -0.14 -3.06 -1.78
CA TYR A 131 -1.48 -3.61 -1.57
C TYR A 131 -1.51 -5.13 -1.71
N VAL A 132 -0.83 -5.71 -2.70
CA VAL A 132 -0.75 -7.18 -2.84
C VAL A 132 -0.05 -7.80 -1.62
N GLU A 133 1.04 -7.17 -1.13
CA GLU A 133 1.70 -7.58 0.11
C GLU A 133 0.77 -7.44 1.33
N MET A 134 -0.03 -6.38 1.40
CA MET A 134 -1.05 -6.19 2.45
C MET A 134 -2.07 -7.34 2.48
N VAL A 135 -2.62 -7.71 1.33
CA VAL A 135 -3.58 -8.82 1.21
C VAL A 135 -2.90 -10.14 1.58
N ALA A 136 -1.66 -10.36 1.14
CA ALA A 136 -0.88 -11.55 1.46
C ALA A 136 -0.66 -11.71 2.98
N ILE A 137 -0.22 -10.65 3.67
CA ILE A 137 -0.04 -10.65 5.13
C ILE A 137 -1.36 -10.96 5.84
N GLY A 138 -2.47 -10.37 5.39
CA GLY A 138 -3.79 -10.62 5.97
C GLY A 138 -4.28 -12.06 5.79
N ALA A 139 -3.93 -12.69 4.67
CA ALA A 139 -4.23 -14.10 4.42
C ALA A 139 -3.40 -15.05 5.29
N ASP A 140 -2.12 -14.74 5.53
CA ASP A 140 -1.22 -15.57 6.34
C ASP A 140 -1.61 -15.57 7.85
N THR A 141 -2.44 -14.60 8.29
CA THR A 141 -2.91 -14.47 9.68
C THR A 141 -4.29 -15.11 9.96
N ARG A 142 -4.91 -15.77 8.99
CA ARG A 142 -6.22 -16.45 9.13
C ARG A 142 -6.06 -17.97 9.13
#